data_AF-A0A932FKT4-F1
#
_entry.id   AF-A0A932FKT4-F1
#
_cell.length_a   1.000
_cell.length_b   1.000
_cell.length_c   1.000
_cell.angle_alpha   90.00
_cell.angle_beta   90.00
_cell.angle_gamma   90.00
#
_symmetry.space_group_name_H-M   'P 1'
#
loop_
_entity.id
_entity.type
_entity.pdbx_description
1 polymer ?
#
loop_
_entity_poly.entity_id
_entity_poly.type
_entity_poly.pdbx_seq_one_letter_code
_entity_poly.pdbx_strand_id
1 'polypeptide(L)'
;MTAMVLAAVVAGCAEQEVGSQSCPILCPQQTVVVKDTTFDAVFTDTTLQGFPSFGSSLELIVASAGDTLDTRAIIRYDSLTRSFLPVGFPADSPLVPIANPDSARLRLYVDTARSHVPAFFTIEAYDVDTTSADSLTALLTPLFRPDRLIGGRLYAAAELLDTLSVPIDTAKLRAIVTGGRRLRVGLRVVASGSAEIRFFSSETSSGARLYYKAAPDSGAQMVAHLPRSLTPPLYSTLQQAYTDYSLIVKGAFGALPAATTAVGGMPARRFVLTVALPDRIVDSSEVVRATLTLTQRPNLDTYRAGDSLAIYPLVLVATSYILDPFRAVELAVPLTGAIRSQYTRQSYSDSLRMAPRDSGVRAFEMTALLREWRRNKTFLRRVIVFRVGDEGFDPGDLRFFGTGAPASVRPRIRLQYVPAASRQIP
;
A
#
# COMPACT_ATOMS: atom_id res chain seq x y z
N MET A 1 -70.66 31.39 -19.98
CA MET A 1 -70.39 29.98 -19.66
C MET A 1 -69.08 29.92 -18.90
N THR A 2 -69.16 29.30 -17.74
CA THR A 2 -68.18 29.01 -16.71
C THR A 2 -66.92 28.30 -17.21
N ALA A 3 -65.75 28.69 -16.69
CA ALA A 3 -64.69 27.77 -16.30
C ALA A 3 -63.85 28.40 -15.19
N MET A 4 -63.98 27.80 -14.00
CA MET A 4 -63.40 28.16 -12.72
C MET A 4 -62.06 27.41 -12.60
N VAL A 5 -60.94 28.10 -12.39
CA VAL A 5 -59.65 27.47 -12.05
C VAL A 5 -59.35 27.78 -10.59
N LEU A 6 -59.32 26.71 -9.80
CA LEU A 6 -59.11 26.67 -8.36
C LEU A 6 -57.61 26.88 -8.07
N ALA A 7 -57.25 28.01 -7.44
CA ALA A 7 -55.90 28.20 -6.90
C ALA A 7 -55.84 27.58 -5.50
N ALA A 8 -55.08 26.49 -5.35
CA ALA A 8 -54.78 25.91 -4.05
C ALA A 8 -53.77 26.79 -3.31
N VAL A 9 -54.23 27.44 -2.24
CA VAL A 9 -53.37 28.13 -1.27
C VAL A 9 -52.66 27.07 -0.44
N VAL A 10 -51.37 26.82 -0.71
CA VAL A 10 -50.52 26.09 0.21
C VAL A 10 -50.27 27.02 1.40
N ALA A 11 -50.90 26.73 2.54
CA ALA A 11 -50.56 27.34 3.80
C ALA A 11 -49.11 26.96 4.14
N GLY A 12 -48.18 27.86 3.85
CA GLY A 12 -46.84 27.78 4.42
C GLY A 12 -46.97 28.01 5.92
N CYS A 13 -46.83 26.96 6.71
CA CYS A 13 -46.44 27.11 8.11
C CYS A 13 -45.05 27.76 8.10
N ALA A 14 -45.01 29.07 8.30
CA ALA A 14 -43.80 29.72 8.76
C ALA A 14 -43.56 29.21 10.19
N GLU A 15 -42.77 28.16 10.35
CA GLU A 15 -42.15 27.89 11.64
C GLU A 15 -41.20 29.04 11.91
N GLN A 16 -41.69 30.02 12.68
CA GLN A 16 -40.82 30.91 13.43
C GLN A 16 -40.03 30.02 14.39
N GLU A 17 -38.77 29.75 14.08
CA GLU A 17 -37.80 29.38 15.12
C GLU A 17 -37.78 30.52 16.14
N VAL A 18 -38.58 30.38 17.18
CA VAL A 18 -38.45 31.17 18.41
C VAL A 18 -37.15 30.67 19.04
N GLY A 19 -36.03 31.27 18.62
CA GLY A 19 -34.72 30.97 19.14
C GLY A 19 -34.70 31.11 20.66
N SER A 20 -34.44 30.00 21.34
CA SER A 20 -33.89 29.76 22.70
C SER A 20 -34.00 30.82 23.84
N GLN A 21 -34.80 31.88 23.76
CA GLN A 21 -34.84 32.96 24.75
C GLN A 21 -36.01 32.87 25.73
N SER A 22 -36.88 31.87 25.63
CA SER A 22 -38.14 31.80 26.39
C SER A 22 -38.05 31.14 27.78
N CYS A 23 -36.86 30.78 28.29
CA CYS A 23 -36.71 30.35 29.69
C CYS A 23 -35.27 30.56 30.24
N PRO A 24 -34.93 31.75 30.76
CA PRO A 24 -33.61 32.03 31.34
C PRO A 24 -33.29 31.22 32.60
N ILE A 25 -34.30 30.65 33.27
CA ILE A 25 -34.16 29.89 34.52
C ILE A 25 -33.83 28.41 34.28
N LEU A 26 -34.24 27.85 33.13
CA LEU A 26 -33.97 26.45 32.77
C LEU A 26 -32.71 26.29 31.92
N CYS A 27 -32.27 27.37 31.26
CA CYS A 27 -30.97 27.48 30.62
C CYS A 27 -30.30 28.75 31.16
N PRO A 28 -29.62 28.74 32.33
CA PRO A 28 -28.74 29.85 32.65
C PRO A 28 -27.84 30.04 31.44
N GLN A 29 -27.62 31.28 31.00
CA GLN A 29 -26.76 31.59 29.86
C GLN A 29 -25.35 31.04 30.15
N GLN A 30 -25.15 29.76 29.91
CA GLN A 30 -23.86 29.13 29.95
C GLN A 30 -23.20 29.61 28.68
N THR A 31 -22.52 30.75 28.78
CA THR A 31 -21.57 31.17 27.77
C THR A 31 -20.54 30.05 27.68
N VAL A 32 -20.74 29.17 26.69
CA VAL A 32 -19.82 28.07 26.42
C VAL A 32 -18.53 28.71 25.92
N VAL A 33 -17.54 28.84 26.81
CA VAL A 33 -16.24 29.41 26.46
C VAL A 33 -15.46 28.36 25.66
N VAL A 34 -15.46 28.52 24.34
CA VAL A 34 -14.60 27.73 23.44
C VAL A 34 -13.18 28.28 23.53
N LYS A 35 -12.22 27.44 23.94
CA LYS A 35 -10.80 27.77 23.91
C LYS A 35 -10.18 27.28 22.61
N ASP A 36 -9.53 28.19 21.88
CA ASP A 36 -8.65 27.86 20.76
C ASP A 36 -7.20 27.83 21.26
N THR A 37 -6.53 26.70 21.12
CA THR A 37 -5.16 26.54 21.60
C THR A 37 -4.35 25.74 20.60
N THR A 38 -3.15 26.24 20.29
CA THR A 38 -2.16 25.53 19.49
C THR A 38 -1.10 24.94 20.40
N PHE A 39 -0.77 23.67 20.17
CA PHE A 39 0.22 22.93 20.93
C PHE A 39 1.29 22.38 20.00
N ASP A 40 2.54 22.43 20.44
CA ASP A 40 3.60 21.53 19.98
C ASP A 40 3.42 20.17 20.68
N ALA A 41 2.26 19.54 20.46
CA ALA A 41 1.86 18.29 21.10
C ALA A 41 2.46 17.05 20.42
N VAL A 42 3.16 17.22 19.30
CA VAL A 42 3.87 16.11 18.64
C VAL A 42 5.19 15.91 19.38
N PHE A 43 5.24 14.85 20.17
CA PHE A 43 6.36 14.55 21.06
C PHE A 43 7.55 13.96 20.29
N THR A 44 7.27 12.95 19.46
CA THR A 44 8.25 12.29 18.62
C THR A 44 7.66 11.95 17.28
N ASP A 45 8.52 11.92 16.28
CA ASP A 45 8.17 11.49 14.94
C ASP A 45 9.22 10.55 14.35
N THR A 46 8.77 9.70 13.42
CA THR A 46 9.67 8.78 12.74
C THR A 46 9.09 8.37 11.39
N THR A 47 9.97 7.88 10.52
CA THR A 47 9.61 7.28 9.25
C THR A 47 10.00 5.81 9.28
N LEU A 48 8.99 4.93 9.22
CA LEU A 48 9.19 3.49 9.18
C LEU A 48 9.17 3.02 7.72
N GLN A 49 10.07 2.12 7.35
CA GLN A 49 10.16 1.55 6.00
C GLN A 49 9.80 0.07 6.01
N GLY A 50 9.48 -0.48 4.83
CA GLY A 50 9.19 -1.90 4.67
C GLY A 50 7.69 -2.21 4.58
N PHE A 51 6.91 -1.26 4.05
CA PHE A 51 5.49 -1.45 3.78
C PHE A 51 5.25 -1.62 2.25
N PRO A 52 4.23 -2.40 1.84
CA PRO A 52 3.50 -3.38 2.65
C PRO A 52 4.47 -4.42 3.23
N SER A 53 4.03 -5.17 4.25
CA SER A 53 4.88 -6.20 4.85
C SER A 53 5.31 -7.21 3.77
N PHE A 54 6.48 -7.81 3.98
CA PHE A 54 7.05 -8.73 2.99
C PHE A 54 6.03 -9.81 2.61
N GLY A 55 5.76 -9.95 1.31
CA GLY A 55 4.82 -10.93 0.78
C GLY A 55 3.33 -10.61 0.94
N SER A 56 2.95 -9.43 1.43
CA SER A 56 1.54 -8.98 1.51
C SER A 56 1.15 -7.96 0.44
N SER A 57 2.02 -7.80 -0.56
CA SER A 57 1.84 -6.86 -1.66
C SER A 57 0.82 -7.40 -2.65
N LEU A 58 -0.26 -6.65 -2.94
CA LEU A 58 -1.27 -7.06 -3.93
C LEU A 58 -0.74 -7.07 -5.38
N GLU A 59 0.32 -6.32 -5.65
CA GLU A 59 0.97 -6.22 -6.95
C GLU A 59 2.51 -6.30 -6.81
N LEU A 60 3.14 -6.69 -7.90
CA LEU A 60 4.58 -6.76 -8.08
C LEU A 60 4.98 -5.69 -9.08
N ILE A 61 5.69 -4.66 -8.62
CA ILE A 61 6.18 -3.60 -9.50
C ILE A 61 7.52 -3.98 -10.11
N VAL A 62 7.56 -4.05 -11.43
CA VAL A 62 8.79 -4.24 -12.22
C VAL A 62 9.04 -2.95 -12.98
N ALA A 63 10.02 -2.19 -12.54
CA ALA A 63 10.30 -0.86 -13.04
C ALA A 63 11.79 -0.63 -13.32
N SER A 64 12.06 0.17 -14.34
CA SER A 64 13.39 0.64 -14.71
C SER A 64 13.26 2.09 -15.16
N ALA A 65 13.82 3.03 -14.40
CA ALA A 65 13.87 4.45 -14.73
C ALA A 65 15.31 4.97 -14.67
N GLY A 66 16.18 4.41 -15.52
CA GLY A 66 17.59 4.81 -15.60
C GLY A 66 18.29 4.70 -14.24
N ASP A 67 18.81 5.83 -13.76
CA ASP A 67 19.57 5.87 -12.51
C ASP A 67 18.77 6.08 -11.23
N THR A 68 17.45 6.25 -11.31
CA THR A 68 16.63 6.56 -10.13
C THR A 68 15.88 5.36 -9.59
N LEU A 69 15.37 4.46 -10.44
CA LEU A 69 14.53 3.33 -10.01
C LEU A 69 14.91 2.04 -10.75
N ASP A 70 15.15 0.97 -9.99
CA ASP A 70 15.24 -0.41 -10.49
C ASP A 70 14.51 -1.30 -9.50
N THR A 71 13.33 -1.78 -9.89
CA THR A 71 12.61 -2.81 -9.17
C THR A 71 12.38 -4.03 -10.04
N ARG A 72 12.44 -5.17 -9.37
CA ARG A 72 12.32 -6.49 -9.97
C ARG A 72 11.28 -7.26 -9.19
N ALA A 73 10.73 -8.31 -9.76
CA ALA A 73 9.83 -9.21 -9.04
C ALA A 73 10.44 -10.59 -8.95
N ILE A 74 10.14 -11.32 -7.89
CA ILE A 74 10.49 -12.73 -7.76
C ILE A 74 9.21 -13.53 -7.56
N ILE A 75 9.08 -14.63 -8.29
CA ILE A 75 7.92 -15.52 -8.27
C ILE A 75 8.43 -16.95 -8.14
N ARG A 76 7.96 -17.69 -7.14
CA ARG A 76 8.46 -19.04 -6.84
C ARG A 76 7.55 -20.12 -7.36
N TYR A 77 8.15 -21.14 -7.95
CA TYR A 77 7.54 -22.40 -8.33
C TYR A 77 8.38 -23.53 -7.72
N ASP A 78 8.34 -23.63 -6.39
CA ASP A 78 9.14 -24.63 -5.65
C ASP A 78 8.62 -26.07 -5.85
N SER A 79 7.45 -26.23 -6.48
CA SER A 79 6.83 -27.52 -6.83
C SER A 79 6.40 -27.55 -8.30
N LEU A 80 7.22 -28.17 -9.15
CA LEU A 80 6.91 -28.42 -10.56
C LEU A 80 6.46 -29.86 -10.78
N THR A 81 5.56 -30.06 -11.74
CA THR A 81 5.16 -31.39 -12.22
C THR A 81 6.35 -31.99 -12.98
N ARG A 82 6.67 -33.26 -12.71
CA ARG A 82 7.82 -33.95 -13.33
C ARG A 82 7.42 -35.17 -14.12
N SER A 83 6.16 -35.52 -14.06
CA SER A 83 5.56 -36.64 -14.75
C SER A 83 4.11 -36.31 -15.08
N PHE A 84 3.59 -36.85 -16.17
CA PHE A 84 2.24 -36.58 -16.62
C PHE A 84 1.53 -37.90 -16.97
N LEU A 85 0.21 -37.88 -16.90
CA LEU A 85 -0.63 -38.95 -17.42
C LEU A 85 -1.05 -38.58 -18.85
N PRO A 86 -0.71 -39.36 -19.89
CA PRO A 86 -1.16 -39.05 -21.24
C PRO A 86 -2.68 -39.12 -21.36
N VAL A 87 -3.27 -38.25 -22.18
CA VAL A 87 -4.71 -38.21 -22.44
C VAL A 87 -5.19 -39.55 -22.98
N GLY A 88 -6.32 -40.03 -22.45
CA GLY A 88 -6.92 -41.31 -22.85
C GLY A 88 -6.42 -42.52 -22.08
N PHE A 89 -5.41 -42.35 -21.21
CA PHE A 89 -4.97 -43.40 -20.30
C PHE A 89 -5.87 -43.43 -19.04
N PRO A 90 -6.18 -44.63 -18.50
CA PRO A 90 -6.86 -44.76 -17.22
C PRO A 90 -6.15 -44.00 -16.10
N ALA A 91 -6.90 -43.46 -15.13
CA ALA A 91 -6.36 -42.68 -14.01
C ALA A 91 -5.30 -43.44 -13.19
N ASP A 92 -5.38 -44.76 -13.15
CA ASP A 92 -4.46 -45.65 -12.41
C ASP A 92 -3.21 -46.02 -13.21
N SER A 93 -3.03 -45.48 -14.44
CA SER A 93 -1.85 -45.76 -15.24
C SER A 93 -0.61 -45.08 -14.66
N PRO A 94 0.58 -45.67 -14.81
CA PRO A 94 1.82 -45.04 -14.34
C PRO A 94 2.07 -43.71 -15.04
N LEU A 95 2.52 -42.71 -14.26
CA LEU A 95 2.88 -41.40 -14.80
C LEU A 95 4.15 -41.49 -15.64
N VAL A 96 4.17 -40.82 -16.79
CA VAL A 96 5.31 -40.74 -17.70
C VAL A 96 6.21 -39.56 -17.30
N PRO A 97 7.52 -39.75 -17.08
CA PRO A 97 8.44 -38.65 -16.78
C PRO A 97 8.50 -37.61 -17.91
N ILE A 98 8.57 -36.33 -17.53
CA ILE A 98 8.72 -35.22 -18.47
C ILE A 98 10.18 -35.12 -18.90
N ALA A 99 10.48 -35.64 -20.09
CA ALA A 99 11.83 -35.63 -20.63
C ALA A 99 12.12 -34.42 -21.52
N ASN A 100 11.16 -33.97 -22.33
CA ASN A 100 11.33 -32.87 -23.29
C ASN A 100 10.07 -31.99 -23.33
N PRO A 101 9.99 -30.95 -22.49
CA PRO A 101 8.93 -29.96 -22.57
C PRO A 101 8.89 -29.35 -23.97
N ASP A 102 7.71 -29.34 -24.58
CA ASP A 102 7.50 -28.87 -25.96
C ASP A 102 7.46 -27.34 -26.04
N SER A 103 6.69 -26.74 -25.14
CA SER A 103 6.48 -25.30 -25.07
C SER A 103 6.35 -24.87 -23.62
N ALA A 104 6.86 -23.68 -23.30
CA ALA A 104 6.77 -23.10 -21.97
C ALA A 104 6.59 -21.59 -22.03
N ARG A 105 5.75 -21.05 -21.14
CA ARG A 105 5.50 -19.61 -21.02
C ARG A 105 5.10 -19.22 -19.60
N LEU A 106 5.56 -18.07 -19.17
CA LEU A 106 5.08 -17.40 -17.98
C LEU A 106 3.98 -16.41 -18.38
N ARG A 107 2.77 -16.62 -17.86
CA ARG A 107 1.64 -15.71 -18.03
C ARG A 107 1.59 -14.75 -16.84
N LEU A 108 1.60 -13.47 -17.13
CA LEU A 108 1.57 -12.38 -16.15
C LEU A 108 0.28 -11.60 -16.36
N TYR A 109 -0.45 -11.32 -15.28
CA TYR A 109 -1.62 -10.44 -15.33
C TYR A 109 -1.22 -9.04 -14.94
N VAL A 110 -1.68 -8.04 -15.68
CA VAL A 110 -1.18 -6.68 -15.61
C VAL A 110 -2.30 -5.72 -15.20
N ASP A 111 -1.99 -4.79 -14.30
CA ASP A 111 -2.79 -3.58 -14.15
C ASP A 111 -2.35 -2.57 -15.22
N THR A 112 -3.10 -2.53 -16.33
CA THR A 112 -2.82 -1.63 -17.46
C THR A 112 -3.15 -0.18 -17.15
N ALA A 113 -4.03 0.10 -16.17
CA ALA A 113 -4.43 1.46 -15.83
C ALA A 113 -3.32 2.22 -15.10
N ARG A 114 -2.46 1.49 -14.37
CA ARG A 114 -1.36 2.06 -13.57
C ARG A 114 0.03 1.66 -14.07
N SER A 115 0.12 0.95 -15.20
CA SER A 115 1.39 0.64 -15.85
C SER A 115 1.75 1.73 -16.88
N HIS A 116 3.01 2.12 -16.91
CA HIS A 116 3.53 3.15 -17.82
C HIS A 116 4.76 2.62 -18.55
N VAL A 117 4.65 2.43 -19.86
CA VAL A 117 5.74 1.87 -20.68
C VAL A 117 6.06 2.78 -21.86
N PRO A 118 7.31 2.80 -22.34
CA PRO A 118 7.66 3.46 -23.59
C PRO A 118 7.15 2.64 -24.79
N ALA A 119 7.38 3.15 -26.00
CA ALA A 119 6.92 2.51 -27.25
C ALA A 119 7.31 1.03 -27.39
N PHE A 120 8.48 0.66 -26.87
CA PHE A 120 8.96 -0.71 -26.82
C PHE A 120 9.62 -1.01 -25.49
N PHE A 121 9.33 -2.18 -24.93
CA PHE A 121 9.91 -2.66 -23.68
C PHE A 121 10.09 -4.17 -23.72
N THR A 122 11.08 -4.67 -23.01
CA THR A 122 11.35 -6.12 -22.89
C THR A 122 11.07 -6.55 -21.47
N ILE A 123 10.33 -7.64 -21.31
CA ILE A 123 10.27 -8.36 -20.03
C ILE A 123 11.23 -9.52 -20.13
N GLU A 124 12.17 -9.60 -19.20
CA GLU A 124 13.16 -10.66 -19.07
C GLU A 124 12.84 -11.51 -17.83
N ALA A 125 12.99 -12.82 -17.96
CA ALA A 125 12.80 -13.80 -16.91
C ALA A 125 14.12 -14.52 -16.63
N TYR A 126 14.53 -14.57 -15.37
CA TYR A 126 15.79 -15.17 -14.90
C TYR A 126 15.54 -16.31 -13.91
N ASP A 127 16.34 -17.37 -13.95
CA ASP A 127 16.41 -18.38 -12.89
C ASP A 127 17.22 -17.84 -11.71
N VAL A 128 16.50 -17.34 -10.70
CA VAL A 128 17.06 -16.76 -9.47
C VAL A 128 17.04 -17.76 -8.30
N ASP A 129 16.95 -19.06 -8.59
CA ASP A 129 17.06 -20.08 -7.55
C ASP A 129 18.45 -20.04 -6.87
N THR A 130 18.45 -20.09 -5.55
CA THR A 130 19.64 -19.95 -4.70
C THR A 130 19.43 -20.61 -3.34
N THR A 131 20.52 -21.08 -2.73
CA THR A 131 20.57 -21.58 -1.35
C THR A 131 20.91 -20.50 -0.33
N SER A 132 21.29 -19.30 -0.79
CA SER A 132 21.59 -18.15 0.07
C SER A 132 20.30 -17.52 0.62
N ALA A 133 20.41 -16.57 1.56
CA ALA A 133 19.26 -15.85 2.10
C ALA A 133 18.46 -15.19 0.98
N ASP A 134 17.28 -15.74 0.75
CA ASP A 134 16.50 -15.58 -0.46
C ASP A 134 15.52 -14.40 -0.37
N SER A 135 15.77 -13.43 0.52
CA SER A 135 15.09 -12.13 0.62
C SER A 135 16.05 -10.94 0.56
N LEU A 136 17.36 -11.18 0.58
CA LEU A 136 18.33 -10.09 0.63
C LEU A 136 18.64 -9.55 -0.78
N THR A 137 18.32 -8.28 -1.01
CA THR A 137 18.61 -7.58 -2.28
C THR A 137 20.04 -7.77 -2.75
N ALA A 138 21.02 -7.62 -1.85
CA ALA A 138 22.43 -7.75 -2.19
C ALA A 138 22.81 -9.15 -2.72
N LEU A 139 22.07 -10.20 -2.36
CA LEU A 139 22.31 -11.58 -2.79
C LEU A 139 21.50 -11.97 -4.03
N LEU A 140 20.32 -11.36 -4.21
CA LEU A 140 19.42 -11.66 -5.33
C LEU A 140 19.74 -10.85 -6.58
N THR A 141 20.15 -9.58 -6.45
CA THR A 141 20.49 -8.72 -7.59
C THR A 141 21.54 -9.33 -8.52
N PRO A 142 22.63 -9.95 -8.03
CA PRO A 142 23.65 -10.58 -8.88
C PRO A 142 23.17 -11.83 -9.66
N LEU A 143 21.97 -12.33 -9.39
CA LEU A 143 21.38 -13.48 -10.11
C LEU A 143 20.74 -13.07 -11.44
N PHE A 144 20.47 -11.78 -11.65
CA PHE A 144 19.92 -11.25 -12.91
C PHE A 144 21.05 -10.99 -13.91
N ARG A 145 21.59 -12.07 -14.46
CA ARG A 145 22.73 -12.07 -15.38
C ARG A 145 22.49 -13.01 -16.56
N PRO A 146 23.16 -12.80 -17.72
CA PRO A 146 22.81 -13.48 -18.97
C PRO A 146 22.79 -15.02 -18.92
N ASP A 147 23.68 -15.65 -18.14
CA ASP A 147 23.70 -17.12 -17.97
C ASP A 147 22.40 -17.66 -17.34
N ARG A 148 21.78 -16.86 -16.46
CA ARG A 148 20.54 -17.18 -15.76
C ARG A 148 19.28 -16.79 -16.52
N LEU A 149 19.37 -16.09 -17.66
CA LEU A 149 18.20 -15.68 -18.44
C LEU A 149 17.47 -16.92 -18.97
N ILE A 150 16.24 -17.17 -18.51
CA ILE A 150 15.43 -18.32 -18.94
C ILE A 150 14.35 -17.96 -19.95
N GLY A 151 14.13 -16.68 -20.22
CA GLY A 151 13.12 -16.25 -21.16
C GLY A 151 13.09 -14.75 -21.29
N GLY A 152 12.44 -14.27 -22.34
CA GLY A 152 12.23 -12.86 -22.55
C GLY A 152 11.42 -12.59 -23.80
N ARG A 153 10.75 -11.44 -23.85
CA ARG A 153 10.04 -10.98 -25.04
C ARG A 153 10.03 -9.46 -25.10
N LEU A 154 10.31 -8.94 -26.29
CA LEU A 154 10.06 -7.55 -26.65
C LEU A 154 8.57 -7.37 -26.94
N TYR A 155 7.99 -6.32 -26.37
CA TYR A 155 6.61 -5.92 -26.58
C TYR A 155 6.58 -4.49 -27.11
N ALA A 156 5.64 -4.22 -28.00
CA ALA A 156 5.18 -2.87 -28.27
C ALA A 156 4.25 -2.38 -27.15
N ALA A 157 4.18 -1.07 -26.93
CA ALA A 157 3.25 -0.48 -25.95
C ALA A 157 1.79 -0.91 -26.18
N ALA A 158 1.38 -1.09 -27.44
CA ALA A 158 0.04 -1.56 -27.80
C ALA A 158 -0.24 -3.02 -27.40
N GLU A 159 0.80 -3.81 -27.11
CA GLU A 159 0.67 -5.18 -26.59
C GLU A 159 0.54 -5.23 -25.06
N LEU A 160 0.62 -4.08 -24.36
CA LEU A 160 0.35 -3.98 -22.93
C LEU A 160 -1.15 -4.13 -22.66
N LEU A 161 -1.60 -5.38 -22.69
CA LEU A 161 -2.96 -5.79 -22.35
C LEU A 161 -3.04 -6.28 -20.90
N ASP A 162 -4.21 -6.75 -20.49
CA ASP A 162 -4.47 -7.36 -19.18
C ASP A 162 -3.60 -8.60 -18.89
N THR A 163 -3.05 -9.21 -19.95
CA THR A 163 -2.18 -10.38 -19.89
C THR A 163 -0.94 -10.16 -20.75
N LEU A 164 0.24 -10.45 -20.20
CA LEU A 164 1.47 -10.66 -20.95
C LEU A 164 1.93 -12.12 -20.86
N SER A 165 2.54 -12.61 -21.93
CA SER A 165 3.06 -13.98 -22.01
C SER A 165 4.53 -13.95 -22.39
N VAL A 166 5.41 -14.29 -21.43
CA VAL A 166 6.86 -14.36 -21.60
C VAL A 166 7.24 -15.80 -21.93
N PRO A 167 7.74 -16.11 -23.14
CA PRO A 167 8.23 -17.44 -23.47
C PRO A 167 9.39 -17.85 -22.57
N ILE A 168 9.42 -19.12 -22.16
CA ILE A 168 10.50 -19.71 -21.36
C ILE A 168 11.23 -20.74 -22.22
N ASP A 169 12.55 -20.70 -22.19
CA ASP A 169 13.45 -21.64 -22.85
C ASP A 169 13.18 -23.06 -22.32
N THR A 170 12.72 -23.93 -23.22
CA THR A 170 12.33 -25.30 -22.88
C THR A 170 13.54 -26.18 -22.55
N ALA A 171 14.74 -25.90 -23.06
CA ALA A 171 15.95 -26.61 -22.70
C ALA A 171 16.40 -26.27 -21.28
N LYS A 172 16.31 -24.99 -20.88
CA LYS A 172 16.58 -24.57 -19.49
C LYS A 172 15.52 -25.11 -18.53
N LEU A 173 14.23 -25.05 -18.89
CA LEU A 173 13.16 -25.63 -18.09
C LEU A 173 13.33 -27.15 -17.95
N ARG A 174 13.68 -27.86 -19.02
CA ARG A 174 13.97 -29.30 -19.00
C ARG A 174 15.02 -29.63 -17.95
N ALA A 175 16.16 -28.92 -17.95
CA ALA A 175 17.24 -29.16 -16.99
C ALA A 175 16.79 -28.97 -15.53
N ILE A 176 15.86 -28.05 -15.27
CA ILE A 176 15.27 -27.83 -13.95
C ILE A 176 14.34 -28.99 -13.56
N VAL A 177 13.41 -29.35 -14.46
CA VAL A 177 12.41 -30.40 -14.21
C VAL A 177 13.06 -31.77 -14.02
N THR A 178 13.97 -32.17 -14.91
CA THR A 178 14.65 -33.48 -14.86
C THR A 178 15.71 -33.54 -13.75
N GLY A 179 16.41 -32.42 -13.49
CA GLY A 179 17.35 -32.30 -12.38
C GLY A 179 16.68 -32.19 -11.00
N GLY A 180 15.35 -32.14 -10.98
CA GLY A 180 14.58 -32.09 -9.76
C GLY A 180 14.77 -30.82 -8.94
N ARG A 181 15.11 -29.72 -9.61
CA ARG A 181 15.34 -28.41 -9.00
C ARG A 181 14.02 -27.66 -8.81
N ARG A 182 14.07 -26.62 -7.98
CA ARG A 182 13.03 -25.60 -7.86
C ARG A 182 13.21 -24.58 -8.98
N LEU A 183 12.13 -23.91 -9.37
CA LEU A 183 12.21 -22.76 -10.27
C LEU A 183 11.79 -21.52 -9.49
N ARG A 184 12.65 -20.51 -9.48
CA ARG A 184 12.32 -19.18 -8.97
C ARG A 184 12.60 -18.20 -10.09
N VAL A 185 11.57 -17.49 -10.52
CA VAL A 185 11.64 -16.58 -11.66
C VAL A 185 11.84 -15.17 -11.15
N GLY A 186 12.97 -14.56 -11.51
CA GLY A 186 13.21 -13.13 -11.37
C GLY A 186 12.75 -12.41 -12.63
N LEU A 187 11.89 -11.39 -12.49
CA LEU A 187 11.42 -10.55 -13.58
C LEU A 187 12.12 -9.20 -13.57
N ARG A 188 12.54 -8.76 -14.75
CA ARG A 188 13.13 -7.44 -14.98
C ARG A 188 12.52 -6.84 -16.25
N VAL A 189 12.29 -5.53 -16.23
CA VAL A 189 11.94 -4.77 -17.43
C VAL A 189 13.17 -4.04 -17.96
N VAL A 190 13.34 -4.06 -19.28
CA VAL A 190 14.40 -3.34 -19.99
C VAL A 190 13.75 -2.50 -21.07
N ALA A 191 14.05 -1.20 -21.09
CA ALA A 191 13.54 -0.28 -22.10
C ALA A 191 14.51 0.89 -22.30
N SER A 192 14.38 1.61 -23.42
CA SER A 192 15.20 2.79 -23.73
C SER A 192 14.83 4.03 -22.90
N GLY A 193 13.68 4.00 -22.23
CA GLY A 193 13.22 5.04 -21.30
C GLY A 193 12.64 4.42 -20.03
N SER A 194 11.95 5.23 -19.23
CA SER A 194 11.29 4.75 -18.02
C SER A 194 10.16 3.78 -18.35
N ALA A 195 10.22 2.59 -17.78
CA ALA A 195 9.16 1.59 -17.83
C ALA A 195 8.77 1.19 -16.40
N GLU A 196 7.48 1.13 -16.14
CA GLU A 196 6.87 0.70 -14.89
C GLU A 196 5.70 -0.22 -15.23
N ILE A 197 5.81 -1.49 -14.84
CA ILE A 197 4.77 -2.49 -15.09
C ILE A 197 4.36 -3.08 -13.76
N ARG A 198 3.04 -3.17 -13.55
CA ARG A 198 2.45 -3.69 -12.34
C ARG A 198 1.79 -5.03 -12.64
N PHE A 199 2.34 -6.08 -12.06
CA PHE A 199 1.76 -7.41 -12.17
C PHE A 199 0.94 -7.73 -10.93
N PHE A 200 -0.21 -8.38 -11.09
CA PHE A 200 -0.94 -8.90 -9.94
C PHE A 200 -0.13 -10.00 -9.24
N SER A 201 -0.10 -9.94 -7.91
CA SER A 201 0.56 -10.94 -7.05
C SER A 201 -0.34 -12.16 -6.79
N SER A 202 0.25 -13.15 -6.12
CA SER A 202 -0.43 -14.32 -5.56
C SER A 202 -1.43 -13.99 -4.43
N GLU A 203 -1.37 -12.80 -3.83
CA GLU A 203 -2.36 -12.31 -2.86
C GLU A 203 -3.70 -11.90 -3.53
N THR A 204 -3.71 -11.88 -4.86
CA THR A 204 -4.93 -11.70 -5.66
C THR A 204 -5.36 -13.02 -6.30
N SER A 205 -6.61 -13.10 -6.77
CA SER A 205 -7.07 -14.24 -7.57
C SER A 205 -6.40 -14.35 -8.96
N SER A 206 -5.56 -13.37 -9.33
CA SER A 206 -5.02 -13.17 -10.68
C SER A 206 -3.48 -13.16 -10.70
N GLY A 207 -2.81 -13.91 -9.82
CA GLY A 207 -1.35 -14.03 -9.82
C GLY A 207 -0.75 -14.70 -11.08
N ALA A 208 0.56 -14.53 -11.26
CA ALA A 208 1.31 -15.11 -12.38
C ALA A 208 1.17 -16.63 -12.47
N ARG A 209 1.24 -17.20 -13.67
CA ARG A 209 1.12 -18.66 -13.90
C ARG A 209 2.17 -19.15 -14.87
N LEU A 210 2.89 -20.20 -14.48
CA LEU A 210 3.81 -20.89 -15.38
C LEU A 210 3.05 -21.99 -16.12
N TYR A 211 3.17 -22.00 -17.44
CA TYR A 211 2.58 -23.03 -18.30
C TYR A 211 3.70 -23.76 -19.01
N TYR A 212 3.65 -25.09 -19.03
CA TYR A 212 4.42 -25.86 -20.01
C TYR A 212 3.72 -27.15 -20.41
N LYS A 213 3.97 -27.56 -21.65
CA LYS A 213 3.46 -28.81 -22.22
C LYS A 213 4.54 -29.88 -22.08
N ALA A 214 4.17 -31.00 -21.45
CA ALA A 214 5.11 -32.05 -21.07
C ALA A 214 5.83 -32.73 -22.25
N ALA A 215 5.17 -32.81 -23.41
CA ALA A 215 5.68 -33.43 -24.62
C ALA A 215 5.00 -32.83 -25.86
N PRO A 216 5.60 -32.93 -27.06
CA PRO A 216 4.99 -32.44 -28.29
C PRO A 216 3.72 -33.21 -28.68
N ASP A 217 3.61 -34.47 -28.24
CA ASP A 217 2.46 -35.34 -28.50
C ASP A 217 1.12 -34.70 -28.10
N SER A 218 0.08 -35.01 -28.88
CA SER A 218 -1.33 -34.76 -28.59
C SER A 218 -1.80 -35.34 -27.26
N GLY A 219 -1.15 -36.42 -26.78
CA GLY A 219 -1.41 -37.01 -25.48
C GLY A 219 -0.95 -36.16 -24.28
N ALA A 220 -0.12 -35.14 -24.47
CA ALA A 220 0.32 -34.26 -23.38
C ALA A 220 -0.50 -32.97 -23.35
N GLN A 221 -1.14 -32.69 -22.21
CA GLN A 221 -1.81 -31.40 -22.00
C GLN A 221 -0.84 -30.34 -21.47
N MET A 222 -1.16 -29.08 -21.75
CA MET A 222 -0.49 -27.93 -21.13
C MET A 222 -0.88 -27.88 -19.65
N VAL A 223 0.11 -27.92 -18.75
CA VAL A 223 -0.12 -27.86 -17.31
C VAL A 223 0.12 -26.44 -16.80
N ALA A 224 -0.79 -25.93 -15.97
CA ALA A 224 -0.64 -24.66 -15.29
C ALA A 224 -0.06 -24.89 -13.88
N HIS A 225 0.98 -24.13 -13.55
CA HIS A 225 1.60 -24.09 -12.25
C HIS A 225 1.30 -22.76 -11.58
N LEU A 226 0.69 -22.85 -10.40
CA LEU A 226 0.52 -21.70 -9.53
C LEU A 226 1.83 -21.42 -8.76
N PRO A 227 2.11 -20.14 -8.46
CA PRO A 227 3.21 -19.79 -7.59
C PRO A 227 3.05 -20.47 -6.23
N ARG A 228 4.15 -21.00 -5.71
CA ARG A 228 4.22 -21.66 -4.41
C ARG A 228 5.64 -21.63 -3.91
N SER A 229 5.84 -21.19 -2.67
CA SER A 229 7.08 -21.48 -1.95
C SER A 229 6.96 -22.69 -1.02
N LEU A 230 8.07 -23.42 -0.90
CA LEU A 230 8.29 -24.45 0.11
C LEU A 230 9.40 -24.03 1.09
N THR A 231 9.78 -22.74 1.08
CA THR A 231 10.86 -22.17 1.90
C THR A 231 10.36 -20.95 2.68
N PRO A 232 10.63 -20.87 4.00
CA PRO A 232 11.29 -21.88 4.83
C PRO A 232 10.42 -23.14 5.02
N PRO A 233 11.04 -24.33 5.22
CA PRO A 233 10.28 -25.51 5.60
C PRO A 233 9.62 -25.24 6.97
N LEU A 234 8.43 -25.78 7.19
CA LEU A 234 7.67 -25.75 8.47
C LEU A 234 6.84 -24.49 8.79
N TYR A 235 6.99 -23.37 8.06
CA TYR A 235 6.21 -22.15 8.34
C TYR A 235 5.35 -21.75 7.14
N SER A 236 4.09 -22.20 7.11
CA SER A 236 3.17 -21.95 5.99
C SER A 236 2.92 -20.46 5.71
N THR A 237 2.86 -19.63 6.75
CA THR A 237 2.70 -18.17 6.62
C THR A 237 3.91 -17.51 5.96
N LEU A 238 5.13 -17.94 6.31
CA LEU A 238 6.34 -17.46 5.64
C LEU A 238 6.44 -18.00 4.22
N GLN A 239 6.05 -19.26 3.98
CA GLN A 239 6.00 -19.81 2.62
C GLN A 239 5.07 -19.00 1.72
N GLN A 240 3.91 -18.56 2.22
CA GLN A 240 3.03 -17.66 1.50
C GLN A 240 3.74 -16.34 1.20
N ALA A 241 4.34 -15.70 2.21
CA ALA A 241 5.05 -14.44 2.03
C ALA A 241 6.22 -14.50 1.04
N TYR A 242 6.84 -15.67 0.89
CA TYR A 242 7.92 -15.90 -0.07
C TYR A 242 7.45 -16.33 -1.47
N THR A 243 6.13 -16.53 -1.68
CA THR A 243 5.59 -17.02 -2.94
C THR A 243 5.87 -16.06 -4.08
N ASP A 244 5.62 -14.77 -3.87
CA ASP A 244 6.09 -13.70 -4.72
C ASP A 244 6.32 -12.40 -3.94
N TYR A 245 7.28 -11.59 -4.41
CA TYR A 245 7.61 -10.30 -3.79
C TYR A 245 8.40 -9.39 -4.74
N SER A 246 8.29 -8.09 -4.49
CA SER A 246 9.10 -7.07 -5.17
C SER A 246 10.49 -6.97 -4.53
N LEU A 247 11.51 -6.89 -5.38
CA LEU A 247 12.90 -6.66 -5.03
C LEU A 247 13.26 -5.23 -5.44
N ILE A 248 13.56 -4.39 -4.46
CA ILE A 248 13.98 -3.01 -4.72
C ILE A 248 15.49 -3.00 -4.83
N VAL A 249 16.00 -2.99 -6.07
CA VAL A 249 17.43 -2.99 -6.37
C VAL A 249 18.00 -1.59 -6.25
N LYS A 250 17.28 -0.61 -6.79
CA LYS A 250 17.54 0.81 -6.61
C LYS A 250 16.23 1.50 -6.30
N GLY A 251 16.15 2.11 -5.13
CA GLY A 251 14.96 2.84 -4.70
C GLY A 251 14.92 4.25 -5.29
N ALA A 252 13.71 4.74 -5.59
CA ALA A 252 13.51 6.01 -6.28
C ALA A 252 14.04 7.26 -5.52
N PHE A 253 14.43 7.15 -4.24
CA PHE A 253 14.95 8.30 -3.48
C PHE A 253 16.04 7.93 -2.49
N GLY A 254 17.07 8.79 -2.44
CA GLY A 254 18.17 8.74 -1.49
C GLY A 254 17.79 9.06 -0.05
N ALA A 255 18.81 9.31 0.78
CA ALA A 255 18.64 9.64 2.19
C ALA A 255 17.74 10.87 2.38
N LEU A 256 16.86 10.82 3.38
CA LEU A 256 16.03 11.97 3.73
C LEU A 256 16.91 13.12 4.23
N PRO A 257 16.64 14.36 3.82
CA PRO A 257 17.31 15.51 4.40
C PRO A 257 17.12 15.56 5.93
N ALA A 258 18.05 16.22 6.63
CA ALA A 258 17.95 16.38 8.09
C ALA A 258 16.59 16.97 8.52
N ALA A 259 16.10 16.51 9.67
CA ALA A 259 14.81 16.92 10.26
C ALA A 259 13.61 16.82 9.30
N THR A 260 13.64 15.85 8.38
CA THR A 260 12.57 15.59 7.42
C THR A 260 12.06 14.17 7.58
N THR A 261 10.75 14.02 7.56
CA THR A 261 10.05 12.74 7.54
C THR A 261 9.42 12.53 6.16
N ALA A 262 9.16 11.28 5.81
CA ALA A 262 8.54 10.95 4.53
C ALA A 262 7.48 9.86 4.64
N VAL A 263 6.57 9.88 3.69
CA VAL A 263 5.50 8.90 3.47
C VAL A 263 5.45 8.53 1.99
N GLY A 264 5.22 7.25 1.69
CA GLY A 264 5.33 6.69 0.35
C GLY A 264 6.77 6.37 -0.04
N GLY A 265 7.07 6.41 -1.33
CA GLY A 265 8.37 6.12 -1.91
C GLY A 265 8.57 4.64 -2.21
N MET A 266 9.79 4.32 -2.69
CA MET A 266 10.24 2.95 -2.95
C MET A 266 11.66 2.79 -2.40
N PRO A 267 11.88 2.04 -1.30
CA PRO A 267 10.89 1.32 -0.49
C PRO A 267 9.86 2.22 0.16
N ALA A 268 8.62 1.71 0.29
CA ALA A 268 7.54 2.51 0.83
C ALA A 268 7.69 2.72 2.32
N ARG A 269 7.31 3.93 2.72
CA ARG A 269 7.49 4.43 4.07
C ARG A 269 6.16 4.91 4.65
N ARG A 270 5.98 4.71 5.94
CA ARG A 270 4.92 5.33 6.72
C ARG A 270 5.52 6.39 7.64
N PHE A 271 4.84 7.53 7.70
CA PHE A 271 5.21 8.60 8.61
C PHE A 271 4.40 8.47 9.90
N VAL A 272 5.06 8.44 11.05
CA VAL A 272 4.44 8.16 12.35
C VAL A 272 4.67 9.33 13.28
N LEU A 273 3.58 9.80 13.90
CA LEU A 273 3.58 10.85 14.91
C LEU A 273 3.07 10.30 16.23
N THR A 274 3.84 10.51 17.30
CA THR A 274 3.37 10.26 18.67
C THR A 274 2.93 11.57 19.29
N VAL A 275 1.72 11.57 19.85
CA VAL A 275 1.04 12.77 20.32
C VAL A 275 0.91 12.74 21.85
N ALA A 276 1.46 13.76 22.51
CA ALA A 276 1.38 13.96 23.95
C ALA A 276 0.38 15.10 24.26
N LEU A 277 -0.90 14.75 24.36
CA LEU A 277 -1.93 15.70 24.78
C LEU A 277 -2.06 15.76 26.31
N PRO A 278 -2.13 16.94 26.91
CA PRO A 278 -2.46 17.09 28.33
C PRO A 278 -3.80 16.43 28.67
N ASP A 279 -3.89 15.74 29.81
CA ASP A 279 -5.10 15.03 30.20
C ASP A 279 -6.31 15.95 30.34
N ARG A 280 -6.13 17.20 30.80
CA ARG A 280 -7.20 18.22 30.83
C ARG A 280 -7.90 18.47 29.48
N ILE A 281 -7.24 18.16 28.37
CA ILE A 281 -7.79 18.30 27.01
C ILE A 281 -8.51 17.02 26.62
N VAL A 282 -7.91 15.87 26.90
CA VAL A 282 -8.53 14.55 26.67
C VAL A 282 -9.78 14.37 27.56
N ASP A 283 -9.78 14.99 28.72
CA ASP A 283 -10.86 15.02 29.71
C ASP A 283 -11.86 16.17 29.49
N SER A 284 -11.63 17.03 28.49
CA SER A 284 -12.54 18.12 28.16
C SER A 284 -13.96 17.61 27.85
N SER A 285 -14.97 18.40 28.21
CA SER A 285 -16.37 18.04 27.98
C SER A 285 -16.64 17.88 26.48
N GLU A 286 -16.03 18.72 25.65
CA GLU A 286 -16.25 18.68 24.21
C GLU A 286 -15.07 19.23 23.38
N VAL A 287 -14.55 18.42 22.45
CA VAL A 287 -13.65 18.89 21.39
C VAL A 287 -14.51 19.25 20.17
N VAL A 288 -14.54 20.55 19.84
CA VAL A 288 -15.30 21.12 18.72
C VAL A 288 -14.56 20.90 17.41
N ARG A 289 -13.25 21.19 17.41
CA ARG A 289 -12.40 21.03 16.23
C ARG A 289 -10.98 20.66 16.63
N ALA A 290 -10.36 19.82 15.83
CA ALA A 290 -8.94 19.55 15.93
C ALA A 290 -8.29 19.47 14.56
N THR A 291 -7.10 20.04 14.45
CA THR A 291 -6.37 20.10 13.19
C THR A 291 -4.88 19.91 13.45
N LEU A 292 -4.28 18.91 12.80
CA LEU A 292 -2.82 18.79 12.71
C LEU A 292 -2.32 19.57 11.51
N THR A 293 -1.33 20.41 11.73
CA THR A 293 -0.62 21.13 10.68
C THR A 293 0.76 20.52 10.49
N LEU A 294 1.03 20.08 9.27
CA LEU A 294 2.35 19.62 8.82
C LEU A 294 2.89 20.59 7.78
N THR A 295 4.17 20.93 7.84
CA THR A 295 4.79 21.76 6.81
C THR A 295 5.42 20.85 5.76
N GLN A 296 4.89 20.88 4.53
CA GLN A 296 5.43 20.12 3.40
C GLN A 296 6.76 20.73 2.96
N ARG A 297 7.74 19.85 2.77
CA ARG A 297 9.03 20.18 2.15
C ARG A 297 8.96 19.80 0.68
N PRO A 298 9.25 20.73 -0.25
CA PRO A 298 9.15 20.44 -1.68
C PRO A 298 10.23 19.45 -2.12
N ASN A 299 9.86 18.47 -2.93
CA ASN A 299 10.78 17.57 -3.62
C ASN A 299 10.92 17.98 -5.09
N LEU A 300 11.71 19.02 -5.35
CA LEU A 300 11.88 19.64 -6.67
C LEU A 300 12.80 18.84 -7.60
N ASP A 301 13.66 17.99 -7.05
CA ASP A 301 14.68 17.29 -7.83
C ASP A 301 14.12 16.06 -8.54
N THR A 302 13.00 15.51 -8.04
CA THR A 302 12.55 14.18 -8.49
C THR A 302 11.22 14.17 -9.24
N TYR A 303 10.28 15.05 -8.89
CA TYR A 303 8.91 15.00 -9.44
C TYR A 303 8.66 16.05 -10.50
N ARG A 304 7.65 15.88 -11.35
CA ARG A 304 7.18 16.86 -12.34
C ARG A 304 6.02 17.70 -11.80
N ALA A 305 5.72 18.81 -12.47
CA ALA A 305 4.70 19.78 -12.06
C ALA A 305 3.24 19.26 -12.09
N GLY A 306 3.00 18.03 -12.53
CA GLY A 306 1.67 17.39 -12.52
C GLY A 306 1.54 16.17 -11.59
N ASP A 307 2.64 15.74 -10.97
CA ASP A 307 2.62 14.55 -10.12
C ASP A 307 1.87 14.84 -8.83
N SER A 308 1.06 13.90 -8.38
CA SER A 308 0.30 14.07 -7.15
C SER A 308 0.01 12.74 -6.46
N LEU A 309 0.04 12.78 -5.13
CA LEU A 309 -0.10 11.63 -4.26
C LEU A 309 -1.20 11.88 -3.24
N ALA A 310 -2.01 10.86 -2.99
CA ALA A 310 -2.99 10.86 -1.92
C ALA A 310 -2.34 10.33 -0.63
N ILE A 311 -2.38 11.13 0.43
CA ILE A 311 -2.00 10.72 1.78
C ILE A 311 -3.24 10.37 2.58
N TYR A 312 -3.12 9.40 3.48
CA TYR A 312 -4.17 8.95 4.37
C TYR A 312 -3.67 8.94 5.81
N PRO A 313 -4.24 9.74 6.72
CA PRO A 313 -4.03 9.57 8.13
C PRO A 313 -4.79 8.32 8.62
N LEU A 314 -4.10 7.50 9.40
CA LEU A 314 -4.58 6.28 10.02
C LEU A 314 -4.40 6.41 11.54
N VAL A 315 -5.17 5.59 12.25
CA VAL A 315 -5.04 5.48 13.70
C VAL A 315 -4.57 4.11 14.09
N LEU A 316 -3.68 4.16 15.06
CA LEU A 316 -3.17 3.00 15.72
C LEU A 316 -4.21 2.46 16.70
N VAL A 317 -4.72 1.26 16.43
CA VAL A 317 -5.55 0.50 17.40
C VAL A 317 -4.71 -0.46 18.25
N ALA A 318 -3.39 -0.47 18.06
CA ALA A 318 -2.47 -1.24 18.88
C ALA A 318 -2.46 -0.73 20.34
N THR A 319 -2.45 -1.68 21.27
CA THR A 319 -2.39 -1.38 22.69
C THR A 319 -1.01 -0.84 23.09
N SER A 320 -0.93 -0.19 24.25
CA SER A 320 0.35 0.25 24.83
C SER A 320 1.36 -0.89 25.02
N TYR A 321 0.90 -2.15 25.14
CA TYR A 321 1.72 -3.36 25.27
C TYR A 321 2.45 -3.77 23.99
N ILE A 322 1.99 -3.33 22.81
CA ILE A 322 2.73 -3.59 21.55
C ILE A 322 3.87 -2.57 21.49
N LEU A 323 5.05 -3.00 21.94
CA LEU A 323 6.23 -2.14 22.06
C LEU A 323 6.89 -1.87 20.70
N ASP A 324 6.86 -2.85 19.80
CA ASP A 324 7.42 -2.73 18.46
C ASP A 324 6.60 -1.74 17.61
N PRO A 325 7.18 -0.59 17.21
CA PRO A 325 6.48 0.41 16.42
C PRO A 325 6.10 -0.12 15.03
N PHE A 326 6.88 -1.03 14.43
CA PHE A 326 6.56 -1.58 13.12
C PHE A 326 5.31 -2.45 13.20
N ARG A 327 5.29 -3.43 14.11
CA ARG A 327 4.13 -4.30 14.36
C ARG A 327 2.90 -3.52 14.81
N ALA A 328 3.08 -2.46 15.61
CA ALA A 328 1.99 -1.57 15.96
C ALA A 328 1.41 -0.94 14.69
N VAL A 329 2.24 -0.32 13.86
CA VAL A 329 1.82 0.38 12.64
C VAL A 329 1.18 -0.55 11.60
N GLU A 330 1.57 -1.82 11.54
CA GLU A 330 0.89 -2.83 10.72
C GLU A 330 -0.58 -3.02 11.15
N LEU A 331 -0.87 -2.87 12.44
CA LEU A 331 -2.21 -2.90 13.00
C LEU A 331 -2.93 -1.55 12.93
N ALA A 332 -2.38 -0.55 12.22
CA ALA A 332 -3.10 0.70 11.98
C ALA A 332 -4.30 0.43 11.06
N VAL A 333 -5.45 0.99 11.44
CA VAL A 333 -6.66 0.97 10.62
C VAL A 333 -6.91 2.36 10.07
N PRO A 334 -7.51 2.47 8.86
CA PRO A 334 -8.11 3.73 8.43
C PRO A 334 -8.95 4.31 9.56
N LEU A 335 -8.97 5.64 9.65
CA LEU A 335 -9.85 6.39 10.55
C LEU A 335 -11.31 6.20 10.15
N THR A 336 -11.85 5.01 10.40
CA THR A 336 -13.25 4.63 10.25
C THR A 336 -13.63 3.79 11.48
N GLY A 337 -14.73 4.16 12.13
CA GLY A 337 -15.08 3.70 13.48
C GLY A 337 -15.21 2.17 13.60
N ALA A 338 -14.46 1.61 14.56
CA ALA A 338 -14.65 0.38 15.32
C ALA A 338 -15.01 -0.98 14.63
N ILE A 339 -15.33 -1.06 13.33
CA ILE A 339 -16.02 -2.23 12.74
C ILE A 339 -15.42 -2.60 11.37
N ARG A 340 -14.67 -3.71 11.33
CA ARG A 340 -13.96 -4.26 10.16
C ARG A 340 -14.81 -5.21 9.30
N SER A 341 -16.14 -5.02 9.22
CA SER A 341 -17.05 -6.07 8.69
C SER A 341 -17.75 -5.77 7.35
N GLN A 342 -17.74 -4.56 6.79
CA GLN A 342 -18.41 -4.29 5.51
C GLN A 342 -17.51 -3.44 4.61
N TYR A 343 -16.87 -4.15 3.70
CA TYR A 343 -15.86 -3.69 2.76
C TYR A 343 -16.39 -2.57 1.85
N THR A 344 -15.53 -1.57 1.64
CA THR A 344 -15.55 -0.53 0.59
C THR A 344 -16.57 0.63 0.72
N ARG A 345 -15.99 1.84 0.66
CA ARG A 345 -16.62 3.16 0.42
C ARG A 345 -17.24 3.87 1.63
N GLN A 346 -16.39 4.53 2.44
CA GLN A 346 -16.57 5.94 2.84
C GLN A 346 -15.45 6.34 3.82
N SER A 347 -14.55 7.18 3.33
CA SER A 347 -13.43 7.75 4.08
C SER A 347 -13.94 8.89 4.97
N TYR A 348 -13.67 8.88 6.27
CA TYR A 348 -14.08 9.95 7.21
C TYR A 348 -12.93 10.87 7.65
N SER A 349 -11.77 10.73 7.01
CA SER A 349 -10.81 11.82 6.81
C SER A 349 -10.58 11.93 5.31
N ASP A 350 -10.76 13.12 4.73
CA ASP A 350 -10.44 13.29 3.31
C ASP A 350 -8.97 12.98 3.09
N SER A 351 -8.71 12.06 2.16
CA SER A 351 -7.36 11.90 1.65
C SER A 351 -6.93 13.22 1.06
N LEU A 352 -5.78 13.72 1.48
CA LEU A 352 -5.26 14.95 0.91
C LEU A 352 -4.40 14.58 -0.30
N ARG A 353 -4.83 14.97 -1.49
CA ARG A 353 -4.00 14.88 -2.69
C ARG A 353 -3.04 16.06 -2.69
N MET A 354 -1.74 15.79 -2.75
CA MET A 354 -0.68 16.79 -2.73
C MET A 354 0.29 16.55 -3.88
N ALA A 355 0.77 17.63 -4.48
CA ALA A 355 1.89 17.55 -5.40
C ALA A 355 3.20 17.47 -4.60
N PRO A 356 4.07 16.46 -4.82
CA PRO A 356 5.34 16.34 -4.11
C PRO A 356 6.27 17.54 -4.21
N ARG A 357 6.21 18.25 -5.35
CA ARG A 357 6.98 19.48 -5.60
C ARG A 357 6.49 20.68 -4.80
N ASP A 358 5.29 20.64 -4.26
CA ASP A 358 4.69 21.78 -3.58
C ASP A 358 5.26 21.96 -2.16
N SER A 359 5.01 23.13 -1.57
CA SER A 359 5.50 23.50 -0.24
C SER A 359 4.40 24.16 0.60
N GLY A 360 4.67 24.28 1.89
CA GLY A 360 3.83 25.03 2.81
C GLY A 360 2.98 24.15 3.72
N VAL A 361 2.11 24.80 4.48
CA VAL A 361 1.37 24.14 5.56
C VAL A 361 0.22 23.32 4.98
N ARG A 362 0.05 22.10 5.51
CA ARG A 362 -1.02 21.14 5.21
C ARG A 362 -1.78 20.86 6.48
N ALA A 363 -3.10 20.96 6.41
CA ALA A 363 -3.99 20.80 7.54
C ALA A 363 -4.75 19.47 7.43
N PHE A 364 -4.71 18.67 8.48
CA PHE A 364 -5.42 17.40 8.60
C PHE A 364 -6.45 17.50 9.72
N GLU A 365 -7.70 17.20 9.39
CA GLU A 365 -8.80 17.10 10.35
C GLU A 365 -8.55 15.93 11.31
N MET A 366 -8.72 16.16 12.63
CA MET A 366 -8.44 15.16 13.67
C MET A 366 -9.54 15.03 14.73
N THR A 367 -10.68 15.69 14.57
CA THR A 367 -11.70 15.74 15.62
C THR A 367 -12.24 14.36 15.93
N ALA A 368 -12.47 13.54 14.90
CA ALA A 368 -12.89 12.15 15.06
C ALA A 368 -11.86 11.32 15.85
N LEU A 369 -10.57 11.52 15.56
CA LEU A 369 -9.48 10.82 16.23
C LEU A 369 -9.41 11.14 17.73
N LEU A 370 -9.48 12.41 18.09
CA LEU A 370 -9.46 12.81 19.50
C LEU A 370 -10.65 12.26 20.29
N ARG A 371 -11.83 12.16 19.65
CA ARG A 371 -13.00 11.51 20.25
C ARG A 371 -12.73 10.02 20.54
N GLU A 372 -12.00 9.33 19.66
CA GLU A 372 -11.65 7.92 19.85
C GLU A 372 -10.60 7.72 20.95
N TRP A 373 -9.56 8.56 21.01
CA TRP A 373 -8.61 8.53 22.12
C TRP A 373 -9.26 8.85 23.47
N ARG A 374 -10.28 9.72 23.48
CA ARG A 374 -11.07 9.99 24.68
C ARG A 374 -11.90 8.79 25.13
N ARG A 375 -12.42 7.97 24.21
CA ARG A 375 -13.17 6.75 24.55
C ARG A 375 -12.25 5.65 25.09
N ASN A 376 -11.00 5.59 24.64
CA ASN A 376 -10.06 4.48 24.93
C ASN A 376 -8.78 4.95 25.64
N LYS A 377 -8.91 5.78 26.68
CA LYS A 377 -7.79 6.51 27.32
C LYS A 377 -6.64 5.63 27.84
N THR A 378 -6.96 4.43 28.31
CA THR A 378 -6.01 3.52 29.00
C THR A 378 -5.33 2.52 28.06
N PHE A 379 -5.91 2.24 26.91
CA PHE A 379 -5.49 1.11 26.09
C PHE A 379 -4.74 1.53 24.83
N LEU A 380 -5.13 2.66 24.20
CA LEU A 380 -4.58 3.06 22.92
C LEU A 380 -3.39 4.00 23.07
N ARG A 381 -2.33 3.72 22.29
CA ARG A 381 -1.27 4.71 22.07
C ARG A 381 -1.81 5.86 21.23
N ARG A 382 -1.50 7.10 21.63
CA ARG A 382 -1.89 8.31 20.90
C ARG A 382 -0.94 8.52 19.72
N VAL A 383 -1.13 7.74 18.66
CA VAL A 383 -0.28 7.72 17.47
C VAL A 383 -1.09 7.95 16.21
N ILE A 384 -0.56 8.79 15.33
CA ILE A 384 -1.08 9.03 13.98
C ILE A 384 -0.09 8.41 13.01
N VAL A 385 -0.59 7.65 12.04
CA VAL A 385 0.22 7.06 10.99
C VAL A 385 -0.24 7.61 9.66
N PHE A 386 0.67 8.08 8.81
CA PHE A 386 0.36 8.45 7.44
C PHE A 386 0.87 7.37 6.50
N ARG A 387 0.03 7.00 5.54
CA ARG A 387 0.40 6.18 4.37
C ARG A 387 -0.01 6.87 3.08
N VAL A 388 0.58 6.45 1.97
CA VAL A 388 0.02 6.74 0.65
C VAL A 388 -1.05 5.71 0.27
N GLY A 389 -1.88 6.04 -0.72
CA GLY A 389 -2.92 5.13 -1.22
C GLY A 389 -2.33 3.84 -1.77
N ASP A 390 -1.44 3.99 -2.75
CA ASP A 390 -0.75 2.93 -3.48
C ASP A 390 0.60 2.56 -2.84
N GLU A 391 0.57 2.27 -1.53
CA GLU A 391 1.76 1.92 -0.75
C GLU A 391 2.44 0.67 -1.31
N GLY A 392 3.75 0.77 -1.61
CA GLY A 392 4.53 -0.32 -2.20
C GLY A 392 4.40 -0.43 -3.73
N PHE A 393 3.49 0.32 -4.33
CA PHE A 393 3.23 0.27 -5.76
C PHE A 393 3.60 1.58 -6.47
N ASP A 394 3.38 2.72 -5.83
CA ASP A 394 3.76 4.02 -6.36
C ASP A 394 5.14 4.43 -5.81
N PRO A 395 6.14 4.72 -6.67
CA PRO A 395 7.39 5.30 -6.21
C PRO A 395 7.21 6.73 -5.66
N GLY A 396 6.04 7.35 -5.72
CA GLY A 396 5.77 8.67 -5.15
C GLY A 396 6.00 8.79 -3.63
N ASP A 397 6.71 9.83 -3.18
CA ASP A 397 6.94 10.23 -1.80
C ASP A 397 6.47 11.67 -1.52
N LEU A 398 6.00 11.90 -0.30
CA LEU A 398 5.75 13.22 0.25
C LEU A 398 6.65 13.42 1.45
N ARG A 399 7.19 14.63 1.59
CA ARG A 399 8.15 14.99 2.63
C ARG A 399 7.62 16.10 3.51
N PHE A 400 7.81 15.96 4.82
CA PHE A 400 7.37 16.93 5.81
C PHE A 400 8.51 17.28 6.75
N PHE A 401 8.50 18.50 7.27
CA PHE A 401 9.39 18.88 8.37
C PHE A 401 8.98 18.13 9.64
N GLY A 402 9.96 17.53 10.29
CA GLY A 402 9.77 16.77 11.52
C GLY A 402 9.95 17.59 12.79
N THR A 403 9.89 16.93 13.94
CA THR A 403 10.04 17.55 15.27
C THR A 403 11.40 18.19 15.50
N GLY A 404 12.45 17.68 14.83
CA GLY A 404 13.80 18.24 14.86
C GLY A 404 14.00 19.53 14.03
N ALA A 405 12.99 19.97 13.26
CA ALA A 405 13.11 21.14 12.39
C ALA A 405 13.06 22.47 13.19
N PRO A 406 13.27 23.65 12.57
CA PRO A 406 13.02 24.93 13.22
C PRO A 406 11.58 25.05 13.72
N ALA A 407 11.38 25.69 14.88
CA ALA A 407 10.08 25.71 15.57
C ALA A 407 8.91 26.21 14.68
N SER A 408 9.16 27.12 13.74
CA SER A 408 8.15 27.67 12.83
C SER A 408 7.54 26.67 11.84
N VAL A 409 8.24 25.56 11.56
CA VAL A 409 7.82 24.57 10.54
C VAL A 409 7.52 23.18 11.13
N ARG A 410 7.68 23.00 12.45
CA ARG A 410 7.40 21.73 13.14
C ARG A 410 5.92 21.32 13.01
N PRO A 411 5.62 20.02 13.14
CA PRO A 411 4.25 19.54 13.30
C PRO A 411 3.56 20.18 14.52
N ARG A 412 2.32 20.67 14.36
CA ARG A 412 1.54 21.28 15.45
C ARG A 412 0.10 20.81 15.45
N ILE A 413 -0.54 20.80 16.62
CA ILE A 413 -1.97 20.50 16.76
C ILE A 413 -2.69 21.75 17.25
N ARG A 414 -3.68 22.19 16.50
CA ARG A 414 -4.62 23.24 16.89
C ARG A 414 -5.93 22.61 17.34
N LEU A 415 -6.38 22.98 18.54
CA LEU A 415 -7.60 22.46 19.15
C LEU A 415 -8.55 23.60 19.50
N GLN A 416 -9.82 23.40 19.21
CA GLN A 416 -10.93 24.20 19.71
C GLN A 416 -11.77 23.29 20.59
N TYR A 417 -11.85 23.61 21.88
CA TYR A 417 -12.52 22.75 22.86
C TYR A 417 -13.22 23.56 23.95
N VAL A 418 -14.25 22.96 24.52
CA VAL A 418 -14.93 23.45 25.72
C VAL A 418 -14.25 22.81 26.93
N PRO A 419 -13.62 23.58 27.82
CA PRO A 419 -13.03 23.04 29.03
C PRO A 419 -14.08 22.27 29.84
N ALA A 420 -13.69 21.15 30.44
CA ALA A 420 -14.55 20.50 31.42
C ALA A 420 -14.88 21.51 32.52
N ALA A 421 -16.18 21.73 32.79
CA ALA A 421 -16.59 22.49 33.95
C ALA A 421 -15.98 21.81 35.17
N SER A 422 -15.17 22.53 35.95
CA SER A 422 -14.82 22.08 37.29
C SER A 422 -16.14 21.78 37.98
N ARG A 423 -16.37 20.54 38.40
CA ARG A 423 -17.47 20.21 39.29
C ARG A 423 -17.23 20.93 40.62
N GLN A 424 -17.50 22.23 40.66
CA GLN A 424 -17.87 22.91 41.89
C GLN A 424 -19.32 22.50 42.12
N ILE A 425 -19.46 21.32 42.74
CA ILE A 425 -20.70 20.98 43.43
C ILE A 425 -20.69 21.89 44.68
N PRO A 426 -21.72 22.74 44.89
CA PRO A 426 -21.83 23.53 46.11
C PRO A 426 -21.95 22.65 47.37
#